data_AF-A0A7J2RBZ2-F1
#
_entry.id   AF-A0A7J2RBZ2-F1
#
_cell.length_a   1.000
_cell.length_b   1.000
_cell.length_c   1.000
_cell.angle_alpha   90.00
_cell.angle_beta   90.00
_cell.angle_gamma   90.00
#
_symmetry.space_group_name_H-M   'P 1'
#
loop_
_entity.id
_entity.type
_entity.pdbx_description
1 polymer ?
#
loop_
_entity_poly.entity_id
_entity_poly.type
_entity_poly.pdbx_seq_one_letter_code
_entity_poly.pdbx_strand_id
1 'polypeptide(L)'
;MVFGKGQQTEMKEISKQGALAKHKKYSQEGEDNPNWKNGISKDNYHYKKIQKEKYPEKDKARDLVHKALKSGKLIKPDNCRDCKRRTNRLHAHHEDYNQPLKVKWLYVGCHRERHR
;
A
#
# COMPACT_ATOMS: atom_id res chain seq x y z
N MET A 1 -50.30 2.26 21.89
CA MET A 1 -49.28 2.81 20.96
C MET A 1 -48.34 1.67 20.58
N VAL A 2 -48.46 1.09 19.38
CA VAL A 2 -47.55 0.04 18.92
C VAL A 2 -47.13 0.39 17.49
N PHE A 3 -46.02 1.11 17.35
CA PHE A 3 -45.47 1.47 16.05
C PHE A 3 -44.61 0.32 15.50
N GLY A 4 -44.85 0.01 14.23
CA GLY A 4 -44.41 -1.19 13.52
C GLY A 4 -42.90 -1.39 13.45
N LYS A 5 -42.43 -2.51 13.97
CA LYS A 5 -41.09 -3.05 13.72
C LYS A 5 -40.96 -3.76 12.36
N GLY A 6 -42.07 -4.05 11.67
CA GLY A 6 -42.10 -4.85 10.44
C GLY A 6 -41.63 -4.13 9.17
N GLN A 7 -41.75 -2.80 9.10
CA GLN A 7 -41.34 -2.05 7.89
C GLN A 7 -39.83 -1.81 7.82
N GLN A 8 -39.13 -1.76 8.96
CA GLN A 8 -37.68 -1.56 8.99
C GLN A 8 -36.89 -2.82 8.60
N THR A 9 -37.44 -4.02 8.82
CA THR A 9 -36.78 -5.29 8.47
C THR A 9 -36.82 -5.55 6.97
N GLU A 10 -37.96 -5.25 6.33
CA GLU A 10 -38.16 -5.46 4.89
C GLU A 10 -37.30 -4.51 4.03
N MET A 11 -37.19 -3.23 4.43
CA MET A 11 -36.31 -2.28 3.75
C MET A 11 -34.82 -2.63 3.87
N LYS A 12 -34.39 -3.25 4.98
CA LYS A 12 -33.00 -3.73 5.17
C LYS A 12 -32.70 -4.97 4.31
N GLU A 13 -33.67 -5.88 4.16
CA GLU A 13 -33.56 -7.07 3.31
C GLU A 13 -33.46 -6.69 1.82
N ILE A 14 -34.31 -5.76 1.35
CA ILE A 14 -34.28 -5.25 -0.04
C ILE A 14 -32.96 -4.53 -0.33
N SER A 15 -32.47 -3.72 0.62
CA SER A 15 -31.15 -3.08 0.55
C SER A 15 -30.00 -4.10 0.44
N LYS A 16 -30.08 -5.21 1.18
CA LYS A 16 -29.08 -6.27 1.18
C LYS A 16 -29.08 -7.05 -0.14
N GLN A 17 -30.26 -7.32 -0.70
CA GLN A 17 -30.43 -7.95 -2.01
C GLN A 17 -29.85 -7.07 -3.14
N GLY A 18 -30.08 -5.76 -3.11
CA GLY A 18 -29.50 -4.81 -4.06
C GLY A 18 -27.97 -4.68 -3.97
N ALA A 19 -27.40 -4.82 -2.77
CA ALA A 19 -25.94 -4.87 -2.59
C ALA A 19 -25.33 -6.19 -3.10
N LEU A 20 -25.96 -7.33 -2.82
CA LEU A 20 -25.53 -8.65 -3.30
C LEU A 20 -25.58 -8.77 -4.83
N ALA A 21 -26.57 -8.16 -5.49
CA ALA A 21 -26.70 -8.15 -6.95
C ALA A 21 -25.51 -7.45 -7.66
N LYS A 22 -24.87 -6.46 -7.04
CA LYS A 22 -23.71 -5.74 -7.62
C LYS A 22 -22.42 -6.57 -7.64
N HIS A 23 -22.32 -7.60 -6.80
CA HIS A 23 -21.13 -8.48 -6.72
C HIS A 23 -21.18 -9.67 -7.70
N LYS A 24 -22.23 -9.79 -8.52
CA LYS A 24 -22.43 -10.92 -9.43
C LYS A 24 -21.77 -10.75 -10.81
N LYS A 25 -21.21 -9.57 -11.11
CA LYS A 25 -20.68 -9.22 -12.45
C LYS A 25 -19.29 -9.79 -12.74
N TYR A 26 -18.49 -10.06 -11.71
CA TYR A 26 -17.13 -10.57 -11.85
C TYR A 26 -16.95 -11.77 -10.92
N SER A 27 -16.19 -12.78 -11.36
CA SER A 27 -15.66 -13.80 -10.45
C SER A 27 -15.02 -13.10 -9.25
N GLN A 28 -15.19 -13.61 -8.03
CA GLN A 28 -14.48 -13.04 -6.86
C GLN A 28 -13.01 -13.48 -6.81
N GLU A 29 -12.60 -14.34 -7.73
CA GLU A 29 -11.30 -14.98 -7.84
C GLU A 29 -10.68 -14.72 -9.21
N GLY A 30 -9.35 -14.79 -9.31
CA GLY A 30 -8.64 -14.69 -10.60
C GLY A 30 -8.57 -13.28 -11.20
N GLU A 31 -7.89 -13.17 -12.35
CA GLU A 31 -7.50 -11.90 -13.00
C GLU A 31 -8.68 -10.99 -13.37
N ASP A 32 -9.87 -11.58 -13.48
CA ASP A 32 -11.10 -10.91 -13.90
C ASP A 32 -11.82 -10.13 -12.77
N ASN A 33 -11.40 -10.29 -11.50
CA ASN A 33 -11.94 -9.47 -10.41
C ASN A 33 -11.21 -8.10 -10.42
N PRO A 34 -11.89 -6.95 -10.57
CA PRO A 34 -11.23 -5.64 -10.50
C PRO A 34 -10.62 -5.34 -9.12
N ASN A 35 -11.01 -6.08 -8.07
CA ASN A 35 -10.39 -6.08 -6.75
C ASN A 35 -9.42 -7.25 -6.52
N TRP A 36 -9.15 -8.06 -7.55
CA TRP A 36 -8.14 -9.12 -7.50
C TRP A 36 -6.80 -8.48 -7.26
N LYS A 37 -6.12 -8.91 -6.21
CA LYS A 37 -4.78 -8.39 -5.91
C LYS A 37 -3.69 -9.28 -6.51
N ASN A 38 -3.90 -9.89 -7.68
CA ASN A 38 -2.91 -10.80 -8.29
C ASN A 38 -2.39 -11.90 -7.34
N GLY A 39 -3.24 -12.45 -6.46
CA GLY A 39 -2.83 -13.42 -5.43
C GLY A 39 -2.18 -12.83 -4.17
N ILE A 40 -2.17 -11.50 -4.00
CA ILE A 40 -1.71 -10.85 -2.77
C ILE A 40 -2.69 -11.17 -1.62
N SER A 41 -2.20 -11.96 -0.66
CA SER A 41 -2.94 -12.33 0.55
C SER A 41 -3.42 -11.12 1.36
N LYS A 42 -4.61 -11.22 1.95
CA LYS A 42 -5.08 -10.27 2.98
C LYS A 42 -4.27 -10.39 4.28
N ASP A 43 -3.61 -11.53 4.48
CA ASP A 43 -2.64 -11.70 5.55
C ASP A 43 -1.34 -10.95 5.20
N ASN A 44 -1.00 -9.98 6.07
CA ASN A 44 0.18 -9.13 5.91
C ASN A 44 1.49 -9.95 5.84
N TYR A 45 1.58 -11.06 6.58
CA TYR A 45 2.76 -11.91 6.60
C TYR A 45 2.98 -12.55 5.22
N HIS A 46 1.96 -13.23 4.70
CA HIS A 46 2.01 -13.87 3.38
C HIS A 46 2.23 -12.85 2.26
N TYR A 47 1.57 -11.68 2.33
CA TYR A 47 1.82 -10.60 1.38
C TYR A 47 3.29 -10.18 1.37
N LYS A 48 3.88 -9.92 2.54
CA LYS A 48 5.29 -9.53 2.63
C LYS A 48 6.22 -10.63 2.10
N LYS A 49 5.92 -11.90 2.40
CA LYS A 49 6.68 -13.04 1.89
C LYS A 49 6.68 -13.07 0.36
N ILE A 50 5.50 -13.01 -0.26
CA ILE A 50 5.34 -12.98 -1.73
C ILE A 50 6.07 -11.78 -2.34
N GLN A 51 5.98 -10.59 -1.73
CA GLN A 51 6.68 -9.40 -2.25
C GLN A 51 8.20 -9.54 -2.19
N LYS A 52 8.73 -10.19 -1.13
CA LYS A 52 10.16 -10.45 -0.99
C LYS A 52 10.66 -11.47 -2.01
N GLU A 53 9.87 -12.51 -2.27
CA GLU A 53 10.18 -13.52 -3.31
C GLU A 53 10.10 -12.93 -4.71
N LYS A 54 9.12 -12.05 -4.97
CA LYS A 54 8.92 -11.43 -6.29
C LYS A 54 9.90 -10.30 -6.60
N TYR A 55 10.32 -9.53 -5.59
CA TYR A 55 11.20 -8.36 -5.76
C TYR A 55 12.37 -8.36 -4.75
N PRO A 56 13.25 -9.37 -4.79
CA PRO A 56 14.35 -9.51 -3.84
C PRO A 56 15.32 -8.32 -3.90
N GLU A 57 15.48 -7.68 -5.06
CA GLU A 57 16.30 -6.50 -5.27
C GLU A 57 15.77 -5.29 -4.48
N LYS A 58 14.45 -5.12 -4.42
CA LYS A 58 13.82 -4.01 -3.68
C LYS A 58 13.93 -4.22 -2.17
N ASP A 59 13.79 -5.46 -1.72
CA ASP A 59 13.97 -5.83 -0.31
C ASP A 59 15.43 -5.57 0.11
N LYS A 60 16.38 -6.08 -0.66
CA LYS A 60 17.82 -5.88 -0.43
C LYS A 60 18.19 -4.40 -0.41
N ALA A 61 17.66 -3.59 -1.32
CA ALA A 61 17.96 -2.17 -1.35
C ALA A 61 17.49 -1.43 -0.09
N ARG A 62 16.25 -1.70 0.36
CA ARG A 62 15.72 -1.14 1.60
C ARG A 62 16.55 -1.57 2.82
N ASP A 63 16.93 -2.83 2.88
CA ASP A 63 17.78 -3.38 3.95
C ASP A 63 19.16 -2.71 3.99
N LEU A 64 19.77 -2.46 2.83
CA LEU A 64 21.06 -1.79 2.74
C LEU A 64 20.99 -0.32 3.17
N VAL A 65 19.94 0.40 2.77
CA VAL A 65 19.69 1.77 3.29
C VAL A 65 19.56 1.75 4.81
N HIS A 66 18.76 0.83 5.36
CA HIS A 66 18.57 0.73 6.80
C HIS A 66 19.88 0.44 7.55
N LYS A 67 20.68 -0.50 7.05
CA LYS A 67 22.01 -0.81 7.61
C LYS A 67 22.97 0.39 7.49
N ALA A 68 22.95 1.11 6.38
CA ALA A 68 23.79 2.28 6.17
C ALA A 68 23.40 3.45 7.08
N LEU A 69 22.11 3.67 7.33
CA LEU A 69 21.62 4.63 8.33
C LEU A 69 22.06 4.24 9.73
N LYS A 70 21.85 2.98 10.13
CA LYS A 70 22.20 2.47 11.46
C LYS A 70 23.70 2.55 11.75
N SER A 71 24.52 2.30 10.73
CA SER A 71 25.98 2.38 10.83
C SER A 71 26.54 3.79 10.63
N GLY A 72 25.71 4.79 10.31
CA GLY A 72 26.15 6.16 10.02
C GLY A 72 26.81 6.36 8.66
N LYS A 73 26.94 5.32 7.83
CA LYS A 73 27.47 5.41 6.46
C LYS A 73 26.58 6.24 5.53
N LEU A 74 25.29 6.29 5.84
CA LEU A 74 24.32 7.13 5.14
C LEU A 74 23.68 8.07 6.16
N ILE A 75 23.70 9.36 5.87
CA ILE A 75 23.10 10.38 6.73
C ILE A 75 21.77 10.80 6.10
N LYS A 76 20.71 10.71 6.89
CA LYS A 76 19.38 11.18 6.50
C LYS A 76 19.32 12.71 6.64
N PRO A 77 19.00 13.47 5.59
CA PRO A 77 18.82 14.91 5.68
C PRO A 77 17.57 15.27 6.49
N ASP A 78 17.44 16.54 6.84
CA ASP A 78 16.26 17.08 7.53
C ASP A 78 15.21 17.64 6.55
N ASN A 79 15.51 17.71 5.25
CA ASN A 79 14.66 18.31 4.23
C ASN A 79 14.38 17.40 3.01
N CYS A 80 13.22 17.60 2.40
CA CYS A 80 12.85 16.94 1.15
C CYS A 80 13.73 17.43 0.00
N ARG A 81 14.22 16.51 -0.86
CA ARG A 81 15.00 16.88 -2.04
C ARG A 81 14.21 17.73 -3.03
N ASP A 82 12.93 17.42 -3.22
CA ASP A 82 12.09 18.06 -4.25
C ASP A 82 11.47 19.36 -3.73
N CYS A 83 10.65 19.32 -2.67
CA CYS A 83 9.94 20.50 -2.17
C CYS A 83 10.68 21.28 -1.08
N LYS A 84 11.90 20.88 -0.68
CA LYS A 84 12.72 21.49 0.39
C LYS A 84 12.09 21.57 1.79
N ARG A 85 10.87 21.03 1.98
CA ARG A 85 10.20 20.97 3.28
C ARG A 85 11.08 20.27 4.32
N ARG A 86 11.34 20.94 5.43
CA ARG A 86 11.98 20.33 6.61
C ARG A 86 10.99 19.41 7.32
N THR A 87 11.39 18.16 7.54
CA THR A 87 10.57 17.13 8.18
C THR A 87 11.40 15.90 8.51
N ASN A 88 11.07 15.23 9.62
CA ASN A 88 11.62 13.91 9.94
C ASN A 88 10.97 12.77 9.12
N ARG A 89 9.85 13.05 8.43
CA ARG A 89 9.06 12.07 7.65
C ARG A 89 9.56 11.94 6.21
N LEU A 90 10.88 11.83 6.01
CA LEU A 90 11.47 11.53 4.71
C LEU A 90 11.56 10.02 4.48
N HIS A 91 11.24 9.61 3.26
CA HIS A 91 11.39 8.26 2.74
C HIS A 91 12.51 8.21 1.71
N ALA A 92 13.21 7.07 1.65
CA ALA A 92 14.21 6.80 0.64
C ALA A 92 13.55 6.36 -0.67
N HIS A 93 13.44 7.28 -1.62
CA HIS A 93 13.03 6.97 -2.98
C HIS A 93 14.21 6.36 -3.74
N HIS A 94 13.99 5.20 -4.34
CA HIS A 94 14.98 4.51 -5.16
C HIS A 94 14.60 4.71 -6.62
N GLU A 95 15.45 5.38 -7.40
CA GLU A 95 15.27 5.49 -8.85
C GLU A 95 15.77 4.24 -9.57
N ASP A 96 16.83 3.63 -9.02
CA ASP A 96 17.39 2.36 -9.47
C ASP A 96 17.67 1.50 -8.24
N TYR A 97 16.96 0.37 -8.13
CA TYR A 97 17.11 -0.57 -7.03
C TYR A 97 18.44 -1.34 -7.06
N ASN A 98 19.19 -1.31 -8.17
CA ASN A 98 20.55 -1.86 -8.25
C ASN A 98 21.60 -0.94 -7.61
N GLN A 99 21.25 0.33 -7.35
CA GLN A 99 22.09 1.31 -6.65
C GLN A 99 21.48 1.65 -5.28
N PRO A 100 21.52 0.72 -4.32
CA PRO A 100 20.68 0.77 -3.13
C PRO A 100 20.96 1.97 -2.21
N LEU A 101 22.18 2.51 -2.21
CA LEU A 101 22.53 3.68 -1.40
C LEU A 101 22.31 5.01 -2.14
N LYS A 102 22.04 4.97 -3.45
CA LYS A 102 21.75 6.16 -4.27
C LYS A 102 20.25 6.47 -4.20
N VAL A 103 19.84 7.02 -3.05
CA VAL A 103 18.44 7.34 -2.78
C VAL A 103 18.18 8.84 -2.77
N LYS A 104 16.98 9.22 -3.21
CA LYS A 104 16.44 10.57 -3.02
C LYS A 104 15.60 10.59 -1.75
N TRP A 105 15.93 11.50 -0.83
CA TRP A 105 15.16 11.70 0.39
C TRP A 105 13.96 12.60 0.11
N LEU A 106 12.76 12.03 0.13
CA LEU A 106 11.53 12.73 -0.21
C LEU A 106 10.56 12.70 0.95
N TYR A 107 9.89 13.83 1.20
CA TYR A 107 8.74 13.85 2.11
C TYR A 107 7.65 12.92 1.57
N VAL A 108 6.88 12.30 2.48
CA VAL A 108 5.83 11.32 2.15
C VAL A 108 4.91 11.78 1.01
N GLY A 109 4.55 13.06 0.93
CA GLY A 109 3.76 13.63 -0.16
C GLY A 109 4.46 13.47 -1.53
N CYS A 110 5.63 14.09 -1.67
CA CYS A 110 6.44 14.02 -2.90
C CYS A 110 6.84 12.58 -3.26
N HIS A 111 7.12 11.75 -2.25
CA HIS A 111 7.42 10.35 -2.48
C HIS A 111 6.25 9.60 -3.12
N ARG A 112 5.01 9.86 -2.69
CA ARG A 112 3.82 9.25 -3.30
C ARG A 112 3.59 9.75 -4.72
N GLU A 113 3.79 11.03 -4.97
CA GLU A 113 3.66 11.63 -6.31
C GLU A 113 4.63 11.00 -7.30
N ARG A 114 5.84 10.61 -6.87
CA ARG A 114 6.84 9.93 -7.70
C ARG A 114 6.52 8.46 -8.03
N HIS A 115 5.60 7.82 -7.30
CA HIS A 115 5.19 6.43 -7.53
C HIS A 115 3.78 6.33 -8.14
N ARG A 116 3.12 7.47 -8.40
CA ARG A 116 1.92 7.54 -9.23
C ARG A 116 2.32 7.48 -10.70
#